data_AF-A0A6P5A4E8-F1
#
_entry.id   AF-A0A6P5A4E8-F1
#
_cell.length_a   1.000
_cell.length_b   1.000
_cell.length_c   1.000
_cell.angle_alpha   90.00
_cell.angle_beta   90.00
_cell.angle_gamma   90.00
#
_symmetry.space_group_name_H-M   'P 1'
#
loop_
_entity.id
_entity.type
_entity.pdbx_description
1 polymer ?
#
loop_
_entity_poly.entity_id
_entity_poly.type
_entity_poly.pdbx_seq_one_letter_code
_entity_poly.pdbx_strand_id
1 'polypeptide(L)'
;MSTSAYFRPVTRSQAAQGGSKFADLKARAQALQTTRSRGGKSTPTAHGGPSSSAEPTGSQKTAQKRVKREHTKIEYEAKAEGDAKGSGRSAKPKTAPSSIKKERWEPGRWREQLENIKRMRATRDAPVDSMGCQTCPDKDASPKVKRYHALISLMLSSQTKDQMTSAAMKRLIEHGLTVDNILKTSDQKLGELIYPVGFWKTKVKYIKNTTQILKDQYGGDIPTTVAEMVKLPGVGPKMAYLTMDVGWGKVEGICVDTHVHRISNRLAWLKKPTKVPEDTRVALEEWLPREHWSELNWLLVGFGQQTCLPVGPKCSGCLNKDICPFGKSQLRYSKNKKSPKK
;
A
#
# COMPACT_ATOMS: atom_id res chain seq x y z
N MET A 1 26.29 24.03 25.60
CA MET A 1 26.44 25.07 24.56
C MET A 1 25.42 24.79 23.48
N SER A 2 24.55 25.77 23.26
CA SER A 2 23.29 25.69 22.53
C SER A 2 23.51 25.90 21.03
N THR A 3 22.87 25.08 20.19
CA THR A 3 22.66 25.41 18.76
C THR A 3 21.21 25.17 18.41
N SER A 4 20.44 26.23 18.62
CA SER A 4 19.10 26.51 18.09
C SER A 4 19.23 27.19 16.70
N ALA A 5 18.09 27.29 15.99
CA ALA A 5 17.84 27.84 14.65
C ALA A 5 18.09 26.84 13.49
N TYR A 6 17.13 26.57 12.59
CA TYR A 6 16.27 27.51 11.88
C TYR A 6 14.84 26.97 11.67
N PHE A 7 13.84 27.67 12.23
CA PHE A 7 12.46 27.71 11.73
C PHE A 7 12.12 29.19 11.53
N ARG A 8 11.78 29.59 10.30
CA ARG A 8 11.23 30.93 10.01
C ARG A 8 9.72 30.80 9.78
N PRO A 9 8.87 31.63 10.41
CA PRO A 9 7.44 31.62 10.19
C PRO A 9 7.08 32.33 8.87
N VAL A 10 6.17 31.74 8.10
CA VAL A 10 5.57 32.38 6.92
C VAL A 10 4.45 33.32 7.39
N THR A 11 4.56 34.59 7.04
CA THR A 11 3.61 35.65 7.36
C THR A 11 2.32 35.55 6.54
N ARG A 12 1.21 35.91 7.18
CA ARG A 12 -0.20 35.87 6.72
C ARG A 12 -0.53 36.92 5.63
N SER A 13 0.19 36.93 4.51
CA SER A 13 -0.05 37.90 3.40
C SER A 13 0.09 37.33 1.98
N GLN A 14 0.07 36.01 1.78
CA GLN A 14 0.10 35.40 0.43
C GLN A 14 -1.11 34.49 0.13
N ALA A 15 -2.20 34.64 0.88
CA ALA A 15 -3.43 33.84 0.72
C ALA A 15 -4.52 34.48 -0.17
N ALA A 16 -4.19 35.53 -0.95
CA ALA A 16 -5.19 36.30 -1.70
C ALA A 16 -4.78 36.51 -3.16
N GLN A 17 -4.59 35.42 -3.93
CA GLN A 17 -4.45 35.51 -5.40
C GLN A 17 -4.76 34.19 -6.16
N GLY A 18 -5.55 33.29 -5.57
CA GLY A 18 -5.96 32.02 -6.21
C GLY A 18 -7.45 31.88 -6.55
N GLY A 19 -8.28 32.87 -6.19
CA GLY A 19 -9.75 32.76 -6.19
C GLY A 19 -10.46 32.97 -7.53
N SER A 20 -9.76 33.36 -8.60
CA SER A 20 -10.42 33.79 -9.85
C SER A 20 -10.49 32.72 -10.95
N LYS A 21 -9.72 31.61 -10.87
CA LYS A 21 -9.69 30.57 -11.93
C LYS A 21 -10.64 29.38 -11.73
N PHE A 22 -11.42 29.35 -10.64
CA PHE A 22 -12.36 28.25 -10.35
C PHE A 22 -13.82 28.54 -10.74
N ALA A 23 -14.18 29.80 -11.00
CA ALA A 23 -15.54 30.16 -11.42
C ALA A 23 -15.78 29.88 -12.92
N ASP A 24 -14.74 29.97 -13.75
CA ASP A 24 -14.87 29.95 -15.22
C ASP A 24 -14.96 28.53 -15.82
N LEU A 25 -14.57 27.50 -15.05
CA LEU A 25 -14.71 26.09 -15.43
C LEU A 25 -16.10 25.52 -15.14
N LYS A 26 -16.89 26.17 -14.26
CA LYS A 26 -18.24 25.72 -13.90
C LYS A 26 -19.29 26.20 -14.91
N ALA A 27 -19.04 27.34 -15.59
CA ALA A 27 -19.94 27.89 -16.62
C ALA A 27 -19.88 27.13 -17.96
N ARG A 28 -18.74 26.51 -18.29
CA ARG A 28 -18.58 25.77 -19.56
C ARG A 28 -19.14 24.35 -19.57
N ALA A 29 -19.44 23.77 -18.40
CA ALA A 29 -20.03 22.44 -18.30
C ALA A 29 -21.57 22.43 -18.42
N GLN A 30 -22.25 23.56 -18.22
CA GLN A 30 -23.71 23.67 -18.31
C GLN A 30 -24.24 24.07 -19.70
N ALA A 31 -23.38 24.55 -20.60
CA ALA A 31 -23.77 24.93 -21.96
C ALA A 31 -23.81 23.76 -22.98
N LEU A 32 -23.41 22.55 -22.57
CA LEU A 32 -23.36 21.35 -23.44
C LEU A 32 -24.51 20.37 -23.23
N GLN A 33 -25.46 20.67 -22.34
CA GLN A 33 -26.62 19.80 -22.04
C GLN A 33 -27.97 20.36 -22.53
N THR A 34 -28.00 21.51 -23.20
CA THR A 34 -29.26 22.19 -23.61
C THR A 34 -29.50 22.23 -25.13
N THR A 35 -28.71 21.54 -25.95
CA THR A 35 -28.96 21.46 -27.40
C THR A 35 -29.30 20.05 -27.88
N ARG A 36 -30.46 19.53 -27.48
CA ARG A 36 -31.19 18.50 -28.25
C ARG A 36 -32.63 18.34 -27.76
N SER A 37 -33.47 19.33 -28.04
CA SER A 37 -34.92 19.14 -28.10
C SER A 37 -35.56 20.32 -28.83
N ARG A 38 -35.95 20.12 -30.09
CA ARG A 38 -37.10 20.76 -30.78
C ARG A 38 -37.14 20.34 -32.24
N GLY A 39 -38.27 19.73 -32.62
CA GLY A 39 -38.65 19.40 -33.99
C GLY A 39 -39.81 18.40 -34.01
N GLY A 40 -41.06 18.88 -33.84
CA GLY A 40 -42.28 18.15 -34.21
C GLY A 40 -42.50 18.19 -35.74
N LYS A 41 -43.57 17.69 -36.36
CA LYS A 41 -44.85 17.07 -35.97
C LYS A 41 -45.48 16.64 -37.32
N SER A 42 -46.03 15.43 -37.46
CA SER A 42 -47.18 15.14 -38.36
C SER A 42 -47.62 13.66 -38.33
N THR A 43 -48.88 13.45 -37.94
CA THR A 43 -49.78 12.30 -38.23
C THR A 43 -50.43 12.48 -39.62
N PRO A 44 -51.19 11.54 -40.24
CA PRO A 44 -52.07 10.46 -39.71
C PRO A 44 -51.86 9.11 -40.46
N THR A 45 -52.53 7.95 -40.28
CA THR A 45 -53.94 7.52 -40.13
C THR A 45 -53.99 6.03 -39.71
N ALA A 46 -55.17 5.55 -39.31
CA ALA A 46 -55.52 4.23 -38.77
C ALA A 46 -55.50 3.03 -39.76
N HIS A 47 -55.30 1.80 -39.24
CA HIS A 47 -56.20 0.62 -39.40
C HIS A 47 -55.57 -0.70 -38.86
N GLY A 48 -56.39 -1.53 -38.20
CA GLY A 48 -56.35 -3.01 -38.23
C GLY A 48 -55.50 -3.77 -37.20
N GLY A 49 -56.15 -4.51 -36.29
CA GLY A 49 -55.53 -5.65 -35.57
C GLY A 49 -55.64 -6.96 -36.36
N PRO A 50 -55.64 -8.16 -35.73
CA PRO A 50 -54.81 -8.67 -34.63
C PRO A 50 -53.98 -9.89 -35.10
N SER A 51 -53.13 -10.51 -34.25
CA SER A 51 -53.00 -11.99 -34.11
C SER A 51 -51.72 -12.45 -33.40
N SER A 52 -51.92 -13.35 -32.42
CA SER A 52 -51.15 -14.56 -32.06
C SER A 52 -49.62 -14.45 -31.86
N SER A 53 -49.09 -14.66 -30.66
CA SER A 53 -48.91 -15.95 -29.96
C SER A 53 -47.42 -16.33 -29.91
N ALA A 54 -47.03 -16.89 -28.76
CA ALA A 54 -45.91 -17.79 -28.51
C ALA A 54 -44.77 -17.19 -27.66
N GLU A 55 -44.83 -17.50 -26.37
CA GLU A 55 -43.62 -17.84 -25.61
C GLU A 55 -42.94 -19.07 -26.26
N PRO A 56 -41.64 -19.25 -26.03
CA PRO A 56 -41.31 -20.29 -25.06
C PRO A 56 -40.24 -19.89 -24.05
N THR A 57 -40.48 -20.47 -22.88
CA THR A 57 -39.58 -20.73 -21.75
C THR A 57 -38.28 -21.43 -22.16
N GLY A 58 -37.20 -21.14 -21.42
CA GLY A 58 -35.90 -21.77 -21.62
C GLY A 58 -34.89 -21.45 -20.52
N SER A 59 -35.10 -22.03 -19.34
CA SER A 59 -34.09 -22.13 -18.28
C SER A 59 -32.87 -22.89 -18.79
N GLN A 60 -31.67 -22.32 -18.69
CA GLN A 60 -30.42 -23.09 -18.71
C GLN A 60 -29.65 -22.88 -17.41
N LYS A 61 -29.56 -23.98 -16.67
CA LYS A 61 -28.78 -24.14 -15.45
C LYS A 61 -27.28 -24.23 -15.76
N THR A 62 -26.55 -23.75 -14.77
CA THR A 62 -25.11 -23.70 -14.54
C THR A 62 -24.37 -25.04 -14.59
N ALA A 63 -23.12 -25.00 -15.05
CA ALA A 63 -22.05 -25.89 -14.60
C ALA A 63 -20.69 -25.17 -14.70
N GLN A 64 -20.19 -24.64 -13.58
CA GLN A 64 -18.80 -24.18 -13.46
C GLN A 64 -18.06 -25.07 -12.46
N LYS A 65 -17.00 -25.71 -12.96
CA LYS A 65 -16.15 -26.71 -12.31
C LYS A 65 -15.37 -26.07 -11.15
N ARG A 66 -15.67 -26.49 -9.93
CA ARG A 66 -15.04 -26.02 -8.68
C ARG A 66 -13.70 -26.74 -8.46
N VAL A 67 -12.58 -26.05 -8.65
CA VAL A 67 -11.25 -26.57 -8.30
C VAL A 67 -11.02 -26.40 -6.79
N LYS A 68 -10.82 -27.52 -6.10
CA LYS A 68 -10.57 -27.64 -4.66
C LYS A 68 -9.11 -27.27 -4.39
N ARG A 69 -8.84 -26.25 -3.57
CA ARG A 69 -7.50 -25.96 -3.07
C ARG A 69 -7.33 -26.67 -1.73
N GLU A 70 -6.36 -27.59 -1.65
CA GLU A 70 -5.94 -28.22 -0.40
C GLU A 70 -5.15 -27.24 0.46
N HIS A 71 -5.46 -27.22 1.76
CA HIS A 71 -4.72 -26.50 2.78
C HIS A 71 -3.59 -27.39 3.28
N THR A 72 -2.35 -27.05 2.97
CA THR A 72 -1.18 -27.67 3.61
C THR A 72 -0.97 -27.04 4.99
N LYS A 73 -1.13 -27.85 6.02
CA LYS A 73 -0.87 -27.53 7.43
C LYS A 73 0.65 -27.58 7.65
N ILE A 74 1.24 -26.48 8.14
CA ILE A 74 2.65 -26.47 8.57
C ILE A 74 2.62 -26.29 10.08
N GLU A 75 3.01 -27.35 10.79
CA GLU A 75 3.19 -27.36 12.25
C GLU A 75 4.63 -26.92 12.57
N TYR A 76 4.78 -26.10 13.62
CA TYR A 76 6.07 -25.68 14.16
C TYR A 76 6.39 -26.58 15.36
N GLU A 77 7.47 -27.37 15.27
CA GLU A 77 8.01 -28.09 16.43
C GLU A 77 8.85 -27.15 17.30
N ALA A 78 8.44 -26.99 18.55
CA ALA A 78 9.26 -26.46 19.63
C ALA A 78 10.10 -27.61 20.21
N LYS A 79 11.42 -27.45 20.31
CA LYS A 79 12.27 -28.36 21.09
C LYS A 79 12.68 -27.69 22.39
N ALA A 80 12.29 -28.35 23.47
CA ALA A 80 12.61 -28.07 24.86
C ALA A 80 14.05 -28.47 25.23
N GLU A 81 14.53 -27.84 26.29
CA GLU A 81 15.80 -28.10 26.97
C GLU A 81 15.82 -29.47 27.69
N GLY A 82 17.02 -30.00 27.92
CA GLY A 82 17.28 -31.13 28.79
C GLY A 82 18.72 -31.13 29.30
N ASP A 83 18.86 -31.05 30.63
CA ASP A 83 20.10 -31.19 31.40
C ASP A 83 20.60 -32.64 31.51
N ALA A 84 21.93 -32.84 31.53
CA ALA A 84 22.69 -33.46 32.65
C ALA A 84 24.00 -34.21 32.26
N LYS A 85 25.08 -33.79 32.95
CA LYS A 85 26.24 -34.53 33.52
C LYS A 85 27.26 -35.29 32.62
N GLY A 86 28.46 -34.68 32.50
CA GLY A 86 29.68 -35.08 33.23
C GLY A 86 30.57 -36.22 32.71
N SER A 87 31.79 -35.89 32.22
CA SER A 87 33.07 -36.42 32.73
C SER A 87 34.26 -35.69 32.08
N GLY A 88 35.32 -35.45 32.86
CA GLY A 88 36.46 -34.62 32.48
C GLY A 88 37.60 -35.36 31.78
N ARG A 89 38.35 -34.62 30.95
CA ARG A 89 39.80 -34.80 30.76
C ARG A 89 40.41 -33.54 30.14
N SER A 90 41.40 -32.99 30.83
CA SER A 90 42.14 -31.79 30.44
C SER A 90 42.90 -31.98 29.12
N ALA A 91 42.74 -31.03 28.19
CA ALA A 91 43.61 -30.84 27.04
C ALA A 91 43.84 -29.34 26.78
N LYS A 92 45.11 -29.01 26.50
CA LYS A 92 45.78 -27.69 26.35
C LYS A 92 44.99 -26.61 25.58
N PRO A 93 45.26 -25.31 25.84
CA PRO A 93 44.52 -24.20 25.24
C PRO A 93 44.78 -24.12 23.74
N LYS A 94 43.76 -24.45 22.94
CA LYS A 94 43.72 -24.13 21.52
C LYS A 94 43.10 -22.74 21.40
N THR A 95 43.91 -21.81 20.92
CA THR A 95 43.56 -20.49 20.40
C THR A 95 42.14 -20.45 19.85
N ALA A 96 41.34 -19.51 20.38
CA ALA A 96 39.99 -19.23 19.91
C ALA A 96 40.00 -19.06 18.38
N PRO A 97 39.16 -19.78 17.62
CA PRO A 97 38.96 -19.45 16.23
C PRO A 97 38.34 -18.05 16.19
N SER A 98 39.08 -17.10 15.64
CA SER A 98 38.55 -15.78 15.30
C SER A 98 37.24 -15.99 14.56
N SER A 99 36.16 -15.43 15.09
CA SER A 99 34.84 -15.46 14.49
C SER A 99 34.93 -14.94 13.06
N ILE A 100 34.97 -15.87 12.11
CA ILE A 100 34.81 -15.56 10.69
C ILE A 100 33.41 -14.97 10.59
N LYS A 101 33.32 -13.63 10.56
CA LYS A 101 32.09 -12.93 10.25
C LYS A 101 31.68 -13.43 8.88
N LYS A 102 30.66 -14.28 8.83
CA LYS A 102 30.04 -14.74 7.59
C LYS A 102 29.67 -13.49 6.81
N GLU A 103 30.41 -13.19 5.74
CA GLU A 103 30.18 -12.00 4.94
C GLU A 103 28.75 -12.08 4.41
N ARG A 104 27.90 -11.21 4.94
CA ARG A 104 26.49 -11.12 4.58
C ARG A 104 26.45 -10.52 3.18
N TRP A 105 26.04 -11.31 2.20
CA TRP A 105 25.91 -10.85 0.81
C TRP A 105 25.10 -9.54 0.76
N GLU A 106 25.58 -8.55 0.02
CA GLU A 106 24.84 -7.32 -0.28
C GLU A 106 24.92 -6.98 -1.78
N PRO A 107 23.92 -6.28 -2.36
CA PRO A 107 23.96 -5.89 -3.75
C PRO A 107 25.03 -4.84 -4.03
N GLY A 108 25.77 -4.96 -5.13
CA GLY A 108 26.74 -3.94 -5.54
C GLY A 108 26.10 -2.56 -5.72
N ARG A 109 26.72 -1.51 -5.15
CA ARG A 109 26.27 -0.11 -5.20
C ARG A 109 24.89 0.16 -4.59
N TRP A 110 24.36 -0.71 -3.73
CA TRP A 110 23.05 -0.48 -3.11
C TRP A 110 22.98 0.84 -2.34
N ARG A 111 24.08 1.23 -1.66
CA ARG A 111 24.18 2.49 -0.90
C ARG A 111 24.02 3.71 -1.82
N GLU A 112 24.78 3.75 -2.91
CA GLU A 112 24.69 4.80 -3.92
C GLU A 112 23.29 4.84 -4.53
N GLN A 113 22.70 3.68 -4.82
CA GLN A 113 21.34 3.59 -5.35
C GLN A 113 20.30 4.16 -4.39
N LEU A 114 20.39 3.83 -3.10
CA LEU A 114 19.50 4.31 -2.05
C LEU A 114 19.65 5.83 -1.86
N GLU A 115 20.88 6.33 -1.78
CA GLU A 115 21.15 7.77 -1.64
C GLU A 115 20.65 8.57 -2.83
N ASN A 116 20.81 8.06 -4.05
CA ASN A 116 20.23 8.67 -5.25
C ASN A 116 18.70 8.70 -5.19
N ILE A 117 18.06 7.66 -4.66
CA ILE A 117 16.60 7.66 -4.44
C ILE A 117 16.22 8.71 -3.40
N LYS A 118 16.94 8.80 -2.28
CA LYS A 118 16.73 9.84 -1.27
C LYS A 118 16.85 11.24 -1.87
N ARG A 119 17.86 11.51 -2.69
CA ARG A 119 18.02 12.79 -3.40
C ARG A 119 16.83 13.09 -4.33
N MET A 120 16.40 12.12 -5.13
CA MET A 120 15.21 12.27 -5.99
C MET A 120 13.91 12.46 -5.20
N ARG A 121 13.89 12.10 -3.91
CA ARG A 121 12.73 12.16 -3.02
C ARG A 121 12.86 13.21 -1.92
N ALA A 122 13.87 14.09 -2.01
CA ALA A 122 14.17 15.08 -0.98
C ALA A 122 13.01 16.08 -0.77
N THR A 123 12.25 16.39 -1.82
CA THR A 123 11.12 17.34 -1.78
C THR A 123 9.86 16.77 -1.13
N ARG A 124 9.74 15.44 -0.98
CA ARG A 124 8.56 14.75 -0.41
C ARG A 124 7.23 15.20 -1.03
N ASP A 125 7.19 15.26 -2.35
CA ASP A 125 6.05 15.73 -3.16
C ASP A 125 5.22 14.60 -3.80
N ALA A 126 5.38 13.36 -3.35
CA ALA A 126 4.59 12.24 -3.87
C ALA A 126 3.23 12.16 -3.16
N PRO A 127 2.22 11.54 -3.80
CA PRO A 127 0.94 11.25 -3.14
C PRO A 127 1.08 10.59 -1.77
N VAL A 128 1.99 9.63 -1.62
CA VAL A 128 2.23 8.94 -0.34
C VAL A 128 2.69 9.86 0.80
N ASP A 129 3.34 11.00 0.50
CA ASP A 129 3.85 11.91 1.53
C ASP A 129 2.76 12.75 2.19
N SER A 130 1.70 13.06 1.45
CA SER A 130 0.58 13.86 1.94
C SER A 130 -0.63 13.01 2.30
N MET A 131 -0.86 11.93 1.54
CA MET A 131 -2.09 11.12 1.59
C MET A 131 -1.83 9.64 1.89
N GLY A 132 -0.59 9.26 2.21
CA GLY A 132 -0.24 7.89 2.57
C GLY A 132 -0.88 7.43 3.88
N CYS A 133 -0.93 6.12 4.10
CA CYS A 133 -1.57 5.54 5.28
C CYS A 133 -0.99 6.05 6.60
N GLN A 134 0.31 6.34 6.62
CA GLN A 134 1.03 6.89 7.78
C GLN A 134 0.62 8.32 8.15
N THR A 135 0.05 9.09 7.23
CA THR A 135 -0.37 10.49 7.47
C THR A 135 -1.85 10.62 7.79
N CYS A 136 -2.63 9.56 7.57
CA CYS A 136 -4.08 9.55 7.75
C CYS A 136 -4.56 9.61 9.21
N PRO A 137 -3.87 9.02 10.21
CA PRO A 137 -4.33 9.08 11.59
C PRO A 137 -4.45 10.52 12.11
N ASP A 138 -5.58 10.84 12.72
CA ASP A 138 -5.79 12.07 13.47
C ASP A 138 -4.69 12.29 14.52
N LYS A 139 -4.01 13.45 14.45
CA LYS A 139 -2.90 13.81 15.34
C LYS A 139 -3.34 14.17 16.74
N ASP A 140 -4.61 14.53 16.95
CA ASP A 140 -5.13 14.96 18.24
C ASP A 140 -5.83 13.82 18.98
N ALA A 141 -6.07 12.70 18.30
CA ALA A 141 -6.67 11.50 18.89
C ALA A 141 -5.76 10.81 19.93
N SER A 142 -6.38 10.05 20.83
CA SER A 142 -5.65 9.23 21.81
C SER A 142 -4.79 8.16 21.12
N PRO A 143 -3.71 7.65 21.75
CA PRO A 143 -2.83 6.65 21.12
C PRO A 143 -3.57 5.41 20.60
N LYS A 144 -4.57 4.92 21.35
CA LYS A 144 -5.41 3.79 20.98
C LYS A 144 -6.24 4.07 19.73
N VAL A 145 -6.84 5.27 19.65
CA VAL A 145 -7.63 5.69 18.48
C VAL A 145 -6.73 5.90 17.26
N LYS A 146 -5.53 6.48 17.43
CA LYS A 146 -4.53 6.62 16.36
C LYS A 146 -4.12 5.27 15.76
N ARG A 147 -3.88 4.27 16.61
CA ARG A 147 -3.58 2.90 16.18
C ARG A 147 -4.72 2.28 15.38
N TYR A 148 -5.95 2.45 15.84
CA TYR A 148 -7.13 2.03 15.09
C TYR A 148 -7.23 2.75 13.74
N HIS A 149 -7.00 4.06 13.68
CA HIS A 149 -6.96 4.81 12.43
C HIS A 149 -5.90 4.27 11.45
N ALA A 150 -4.70 3.94 11.95
CA ALA A 150 -3.63 3.37 11.13
C ALA A 150 -4.04 2.03 10.50
N LEU A 151 -4.63 1.14 11.31
CA LEU A 151 -5.14 -0.15 10.84
C LEU A 151 -6.24 0.03 9.77
N ILE A 152 -7.25 0.86 10.03
CA ILE A 152 -8.35 1.08 9.09
C ILE A 152 -7.85 1.73 7.80
N SER A 153 -6.92 2.68 7.88
CA SER A 153 -6.29 3.29 6.70
C SER A 153 -5.61 2.25 5.81
N LEU A 154 -4.88 1.30 6.42
CA LEU A 154 -4.22 0.22 5.69
C LEU A 154 -5.20 -0.78 5.07
N MET A 155 -6.27 -1.13 5.78
CA MET A 155 -7.33 -1.98 5.23
C MET A 155 -7.98 -1.32 3.98
N LEU A 156 -8.24 -0.01 4.06
CA LEU A 156 -8.79 0.78 2.95
C LEU A 156 -7.81 0.94 1.78
N SER A 157 -6.50 0.98 2.03
CA SER A 157 -5.48 1.22 1.00
C SER A 157 -5.31 0.07 0.01
N SER A 158 -5.70 -1.15 0.38
CA SER A 158 -5.58 -2.31 -0.51
C SER A 158 -6.25 -2.05 -1.85
N GLN A 159 -5.48 -2.14 -2.94
CA GLN A 159 -5.95 -1.92 -4.32
C GLN A 159 -6.73 -0.60 -4.49
N THR A 160 -6.32 0.45 -3.77
CA THR A 160 -6.96 1.77 -3.80
C THR A 160 -5.87 2.84 -3.84
N LYS A 161 -6.12 3.92 -4.60
CA LYS A 161 -5.19 5.06 -4.68
C LYS A 161 -5.19 5.85 -3.37
N ASP A 162 -4.03 6.37 -2.97
CA ASP A 162 -3.84 7.15 -1.74
C ASP A 162 -4.87 8.28 -1.58
N GLN A 163 -5.19 9.00 -2.67
CA GLN A 163 -6.20 10.08 -2.66
C GLN A 163 -7.58 9.60 -2.19
N MET A 164 -8.01 8.43 -2.68
CA MET A 164 -9.31 7.86 -2.34
C MET A 164 -9.33 7.35 -0.91
N THR A 165 -8.24 6.71 -0.48
CA THR A 165 -8.07 6.26 0.90
C THR A 165 -8.05 7.42 1.88
N SER A 166 -7.28 8.46 1.61
CA SER A 166 -7.20 9.67 2.44
C SER A 166 -8.55 10.37 2.55
N ALA A 167 -9.27 10.54 1.44
CA ALA A 167 -10.62 11.13 1.45
C ALA A 167 -11.63 10.30 2.27
N ALA A 168 -11.57 8.97 2.18
CA ALA A 168 -12.40 8.08 2.99
C ALA A 168 -12.04 8.15 4.49
N MET A 169 -10.74 8.15 4.81
CA MET A 169 -10.26 8.30 6.19
C MET A 169 -10.72 9.61 6.80
N LYS A 170 -10.68 10.72 6.06
CA LYS A 170 -11.18 12.01 6.54
C LYS A 170 -12.66 11.94 6.94
N ARG A 171 -13.52 11.40 6.06
CA ARG A 171 -14.96 11.24 6.36
C ARG A 171 -15.22 10.31 7.53
N LEU A 172 -14.45 9.24 7.67
CA LEU A 172 -14.56 8.33 8.82
C LEU A 172 -14.17 9.02 10.14
N ILE A 173 -13.08 9.78 10.14
CA ILE A 173 -12.61 10.53 11.31
C ILE A 173 -13.64 11.58 11.71
N GLU A 174 -14.18 12.33 10.75
CA GLU A 174 -15.27 13.31 10.97
C GLU A 174 -16.54 12.64 11.52
N HIS A 175 -16.83 11.41 11.11
CA HIS A 175 -17.93 10.59 11.66
C HIS A 175 -17.63 9.99 13.04
N GLY A 176 -16.39 10.11 13.53
CA GLY A 176 -15.91 9.54 14.80
C GLY A 176 -15.36 8.12 14.64
N LEU A 177 -14.16 7.98 14.08
CA LEU A 177 -13.55 6.67 13.81
C LEU A 177 -13.01 5.99 15.08
N THR A 178 -13.91 5.48 15.92
CA THR A 178 -13.59 4.67 17.10
C THR A 178 -14.20 3.28 16.99
N VAL A 179 -13.64 2.32 17.74
CA VAL A 179 -14.15 0.94 17.78
C VAL A 179 -15.65 0.91 18.11
N ASP A 180 -16.07 1.60 19.18
CA ASP A 180 -17.47 1.60 19.59
C ASP A 180 -18.40 2.27 18.58
N ASN A 181 -17.96 3.37 17.95
CA ASN A 181 -18.81 4.05 16.97
C ASN A 181 -18.96 3.26 15.67
N ILE A 182 -17.89 2.61 15.19
CA ILE A 182 -17.96 1.77 13.99
C ILE A 182 -18.84 0.53 14.22
N LEU A 183 -18.85 -0.03 15.42
CA LEU A 183 -19.77 -1.14 15.75
C LEU A 183 -21.24 -0.69 15.75
N LYS A 184 -21.53 0.53 16.19
CA LYS A 184 -22.89 1.13 16.13
C LYS A 184 -23.30 1.60 14.73
N THR A 185 -22.33 1.92 13.87
CA THR A 185 -22.60 2.39 12.50
C THR A 185 -23.09 1.25 11.62
N SER A 186 -24.18 1.48 10.87
CA SER A 186 -24.73 0.47 9.95
C SER A 186 -23.78 0.21 8.77
N ASP A 187 -23.84 -1.00 8.20
CA ASP A 187 -23.03 -1.38 7.04
C ASP A 187 -23.26 -0.46 5.83
N GLN A 188 -24.51 -0.02 5.63
CA GLN A 188 -24.87 0.93 4.59
C GLN A 188 -24.15 2.27 4.81
N LYS A 189 -24.26 2.84 6.02
CA LYS A 189 -23.63 4.12 6.33
C LYS A 189 -22.11 4.04 6.25
N LEU A 190 -21.52 2.97 6.77
CA LEU A 190 -20.08 2.73 6.67
C LEU A 190 -19.64 2.64 5.20
N GLY A 191 -20.44 1.97 4.36
CA GLY A 191 -20.25 1.91 2.92
C GLY A 191 -20.24 3.28 2.24
N GLU A 192 -21.21 4.13 2.56
CA GLU A 192 -21.27 5.52 2.08
C GLU A 192 -20.03 6.32 2.47
N LEU A 193 -19.57 6.18 3.72
CA LEU A 193 -18.39 6.88 4.22
C LEU A 193 -17.11 6.48 3.47
N ILE A 194 -16.97 5.20 3.08
CA ILE A 194 -15.75 4.72 2.42
C ILE A 194 -15.83 4.70 0.89
N TYR A 195 -17.00 4.89 0.27
CA TYR A 195 -17.12 5.00 -1.19
C TYR A 195 -16.33 6.23 -1.72
N PRO A 196 -15.59 6.16 -2.84
CA PRO A 196 -15.49 5.07 -3.82
C PRO A 196 -14.23 4.20 -3.66
N VAL A 197 -13.80 3.90 -2.42
CA VAL A 197 -12.68 2.97 -2.19
C VAL A 197 -12.91 1.64 -2.95
N GLY A 198 -11.85 1.10 -3.55
CA GLY A 198 -11.94 -0.16 -4.31
C GLY A 198 -12.41 -1.30 -3.41
N PHE A 199 -13.32 -2.14 -3.89
CA PHE A 199 -13.90 -3.27 -3.15
C PHE A 199 -14.58 -2.87 -1.82
N TRP A 200 -15.15 -1.66 -1.73
CA TRP A 200 -15.72 -1.13 -0.48
C TRP A 200 -16.72 -2.07 0.20
N LYS A 201 -17.59 -2.76 -0.55
CA LYS A 201 -18.58 -3.70 0.02
C LYS A 201 -17.92 -4.80 0.86
N THR A 202 -16.81 -5.35 0.37
CA THR A 202 -16.03 -6.36 1.09
C THR A 202 -15.29 -5.73 2.27
N LYS A 203 -14.74 -4.52 2.08
CA LYS A 203 -14.05 -3.79 3.14
C LYS A 203 -14.94 -3.42 4.32
N VAL A 204 -16.22 -3.09 4.09
CA VAL A 204 -17.22 -2.91 5.18
C VAL A 204 -17.24 -4.14 6.08
N LYS A 205 -17.39 -5.34 5.49
CA LYS A 205 -17.40 -6.60 6.25
C LYS A 205 -16.11 -6.82 7.03
N TYR A 206 -14.96 -6.62 6.39
CA TYR A 206 -13.66 -6.76 7.05
C TYR A 206 -13.47 -5.78 8.19
N ILE A 207 -13.86 -4.51 8.01
CA ILE A 207 -13.78 -3.48 9.04
C ILE A 207 -14.67 -3.85 10.22
N LYS A 208 -15.94 -4.21 9.99
CA LYS A 208 -16.87 -4.59 11.07
C LYS A 208 -16.37 -5.81 11.84
N ASN A 209 -15.98 -6.88 11.15
CA ASN A 209 -15.47 -8.10 11.78
C ASN A 209 -14.17 -7.84 12.56
N THR A 210 -13.23 -7.10 11.97
CA THR A 210 -11.99 -6.72 12.63
C THR A 210 -12.27 -5.90 13.88
N THR A 211 -13.12 -4.89 13.78
CA THR A 211 -13.47 -4.01 14.90
C THR A 211 -14.15 -4.78 16.04
N GLN A 212 -14.99 -5.76 15.72
CA GLN A 212 -15.60 -6.64 16.70
C GLN A 212 -14.54 -7.48 17.41
N ILE A 213 -13.61 -8.10 16.67
CA ILE A 213 -12.47 -8.84 17.24
C ILE A 213 -11.63 -7.95 18.16
N LEU A 214 -11.35 -6.70 17.76
CA LEU A 214 -10.60 -5.77 18.60
C LEU A 214 -11.31 -5.51 19.91
N LYS A 215 -12.63 -5.28 19.88
CA LYS A 215 -13.43 -5.07 21.09
C LYS A 215 -13.40 -6.29 22.02
N ASP A 216 -13.59 -7.48 21.45
CA ASP A 216 -13.79 -8.70 22.23
C ASP A 216 -12.48 -9.28 22.78
N GLN A 217 -11.39 -9.20 22.01
CA GLN A 217 -10.14 -9.93 22.32
C GLN A 217 -8.97 -9.01 22.71
N TYR A 218 -9.00 -7.74 22.29
CA TYR A 218 -7.87 -6.81 22.46
C TYR A 218 -8.26 -5.55 23.25
N GLY A 219 -9.35 -5.62 24.02
CA GLY A 219 -9.83 -4.50 24.84
C GLY A 219 -10.15 -3.24 24.03
N GLY A 220 -10.47 -3.38 22.75
CA GLY A 220 -10.72 -2.30 21.79
C GLY A 220 -9.47 -1.63 21.21
N ASP A 221 -8.26 -2.17 21.42
CA ASP A 221 -7.03 -1.73 20.76
C ASP A 221 -6.62 -2.70 19.65
N ILE A 222 -5.58 -2.38 18.87
CA ILE A 222 -5.02 -3.29 17.87
C ILE A 222 -4.07 -4.32 18.51
N PRO A 223 -3.83 -5.49 17.89
CA PRO A 223 -2.85 -6.45 18.38
C PRO A 223 -1.43 -5.86 18.47
N THR A 224 -0.60 -6.43 19.35
CA THR A 224 0.77 -5.93 19.62
C THR A 224 1.86 -6.73 18.93
N THR A 225 1.49 -7.74 18.13
CA THR A 225 2.40 -8.60 17.38
C THR A 225 1.96 -8.75 15.92
N VAL A 226 2.92 -8.95 15.01
CA VAL A 226 2.64 -9.21 13.59
C VAL A 226 1.79 -10.48 13.41
N ALA A 227 2.10 -11.54 14.16
CA ALA A 227 1.42 -12.83 14.06
C ALA A 227 -0.07 -12.74 14.38
N GLU A 228 -0.46 -11.93 15.37
CA GLU A 228 -1.87 -11.68 15.70
C GLU A 228 -2.53 -10.73 14.70
N MET A 229 -1.80 -9.71 14.25
CA MET A 229 -2.30 -8.74 13.28
C MET A 229 -2.72 -9.41 11.95
N VAL A 230 -1.97 -10.41 11.47
CA VAL A 230 -2.31 -11.18 10.26
C VAL A 230 -3.54 -12.07 10.44
N LYS A 231 -3.95 -12.39 11.68
CA LYS A 231 -5.20 -13.14 11.94
C LYS A 231 -6.45 -12.28 11.72
N LEU A 232 -6.31 -10.95 11.67
CA LEU A 232 -7.44 -10.06 11.46
C LEU A 232 -7.99 -10.17 10.02
N PRO A 233 -9.33 -10.18 9.83
CA PRO A 233 -9.94 -10.29 8.51
C PRO A 233 -9.46 -9.22 7.53
N GLY A 234 -8.89 -9.64 6.41
CA GLY A 234 -8.43 -8.74 5.35
C GLY A 234 -7.06 -8.10 5.62
N VAL A 235 -6.37 -8.46 6.70
CA VAL A 235 -5.03 -7.96 7.04
C VAL A 235 -3.97 -8.96 6.59
N GLY A 236 -3.15 -8.57 5.61
CA GLY A 236 -2.01 -9.38 5.14
C GLY A 236 -0.67 -8.97 5.78
N PRO A 237 0.43 -9.71 5.53
CA PRO A 237 1.74 -9.46 6.13
C PRO A 237 2.22 -8.01 5.99
N LYS A 238 2.14 -7.41 4.79
CA LYS A 238 2.50 -6.00 4.57
C LYS A 238 1.74 -5.03 5.46
N MET A 239 0.44 -5.26 5.63
CA MET A 239 -0.38 -4.42 6.49
C MET A 239 0.04 -4.61 7.94
N ALA A 240 0.29 -5.85 8.36
CA ALA A 240 0.72 -6.13 9.71
C ALA A 240 2.03 -5.43 10.09
N TYR A 241 3.09 -5.58 9.29
CA TYR A 241 4.36 -4.88 9.53
C TYR A 241 4.18 -3.36 9.57
N LEU A 242 3.40 -2.79 8.63
CA LEU A 242 3.23 -1.35 8.56
C LEU A 242 2.35 -0.80 9.69
N THR A 243 1.34 -1.56 10.14
CA THR A 243 0.56 -1.23 11.33
C THR A 243 1.44 -1.29 12.59
N MET A 244 2.35 -2.25 12.70
CA MET A 244 3.28 -2.33 13.83
C MET A 244 4.24 -1.13 13.86
N ASP A 245 4.78 -0.73 12.72
CA ASP A 245 5.66 0.43 12.61
C ASP A 245 4.89 1.73 12.94
N VAL A 246 3.81 2.02 12.21
CA VAL A 246 3.06 3.28 12.36
C VAL A 246 2.28 3.35 13.67
N GLY A 247 1.72 2.24 14.13
CA GLY A 247 0.84 2.20 15.30
C GLY A 247 1.58 2.05 16.63
N TRP A 248 2.64 1.24 16.65
CA TRP A 248 3.40 0.94 17.88
C TRP A 248 4.81 1.49 17.89
N GLY A 249 5.31 2.05 16.78
CA GLY A 249 6.72 2.43 16.64
C GLY A 249 7.65 1.21 16.61
N LYS A 250 7.13 0.03 16.26
CA LYS A 250 7.87 -1.24 16.29
C LYS A 250 8.19 -1.70 14.88
N VAL A 251 9.46 -1.60 14.51
CA VAL A 251 9.98 -2.05 13.20
C VAL A 251 10.24 -3.57 13.26
N GLU A 252 9.16 -4.35 13.13
CA GLU A 252 9.21 -5.82 13.18
C GLU A 252 9.66 -6.45 11.85
N GLY A 253 9.65 -5.70 10.76
CA GLY A 253 10.04 -6.18 9.43
C GLY A 253 9.88 -5.12 8.33
N ILE A 254 10.45 -5.39 7.16
CA ILE A 254 10.35 -4.50 6.00
C ILE A 254 8.95 -4.58 5.41
N CYS A 255 8.29 -3.44 5.25
CA CYS A 255 6.98 -3.38 4.63
C CYS A 255 7.11 -3.48 3.11
N VAL A 256 6.89 -4.66 2.53
CA VAL A 256 6.98 -4.85 1.07
C VAL A 256 5.59 -4.81 0.42
N ASP A 257 5.36 -3.79 -0.40
CA ASP A 257 4.21 -3.70 -1.29
C ASP A 257 4.62 -3.88 -2.76
N THR A 258 3.72 -3.59 -3.69
CA THR A 258 3.99 -3.72 -5.13
C THR A 258 5.07 -2.75 -5.63
N HIS A 259 5.30 -1.62 -4.95
CA HIS A 259 6.37 -0.68 -5.29
C HIS A 259 7.71 -1.23 -4.81
N VAL A 260 7.82 -1.55 -3.53
CA VAL A 260 9.05 -2.10 -2.94
C VAL A 260 9.46 -3.39 -3.65
N HIS A 261 8.50 -4.30 -3.90
CA HIS A 261 8.73 -5.54 -4.63
C HIS A 261 9.29 -5.30 -6.03
N ARG A 262 8.61 -4.48 -6.84
CA ARG A 262 9.02 -4.18 -8.22
C ARG A 262 10.39 -3.48 -8.27
N ILE A 263 10.58 -2.48 -7.43
CA ILE A 263 11.79 -1.65 -7.46
C ILE A 263 13.01 -2.45 -6.99
N SER A 264 12.88 -3.24 -5.92
CA SER A 264 13.96 -4.11 -5.44
C SER A 264 14.40 -5.11 -6.50
N ASN A 265 13.45 -5.71 -7.23
CA ASN A 265 13.76 -6.58 -8.37
C ASN A 265 14.46 -5.81 -9.51
N ARG A 266 14.01 -4.60 -9.86
CA ARG A 266 14.62 -3.78 -10.93
C ARG A 266 16.03 -3.28 -10.60
N LEU A 267 16.30 -2.98 -9.33
CA LEU A 267 17.61 -2.56 -8.84
C LEU A 267 18.58 -3.74 -8.65
N ALA A 268 18.09 -4.97 -8.76
CA ALA A 268 18.81 -6.20 -8.41
C ALA A 268 19.27 -6.21 -6.93
N TRP A 269 18.38 -5.77 -6.05
CA TRP A 269 18.58 -5.81 -4.59
C TRP A 269 18.37 -7.18 -3.96
N LEU A 270 18.14 -8.21 -4.77
CA LEU A 270 17.83 -9.57 -4.35
C LEU A 270 18.83 -10.52 -5.02
N LYS A 271 19.35 -11.52 -4.29
CA LYS A 271 20.26 -12.54 -4.83
C LYS A 271 19.70 -13.20 -6.08
N LYS A 272 18.39 -13.46 -6.04
CA LYS A 272 17.59 -13.98 -7.14
C LYS A 272 16.30 -13.17 -7.25
N PRO A 273 15.79 -12.91 -8.46
CA PRO A 273 14.48 -12.29 -8.63
C PRO A 273 13.39 -13.09 -7.90
N THR A 274 12.50 -12.38 -7.22
CA THR A 274 11.40 -12.99 -6.46
C THR A 274 10.07 -12.73 -7.16
N LYS A 275 9.10 -13.62 -6.94
CA LYS A 275 7.76 -13.51 -7.58
C LYS A 275 6.69 -12.99 -6.63
N VAL A 276 6.89 -13.13 -5.32
CA VAL A 276 5.93 -12.71 -4.30
C VAL A 276 6.57 -11.68 -3.35
N PRO A 277 5.81 -10.70 -2.82
CA PRO A 277 6.32 -9.68 -1.91
C PRO A 277 6.97 -10.23 -0.63
N GLU A 278 6.46 -11.33 -0.10
CA GLU A 278 7.01 -11.91 1.15
C GLU A 278 8.43 -12.44 0.95
N ASP A 279 8.72 -13.10 -0.17
CA ASP A 279 10.08 -13.52 -0.52
C ASP A 279 11.02 -12.33 -0.67
N THR A 280 10.53 -11.20 -1.21
CA THR A 280 11.32 -9.96 -1.28
C THR A 280 11.63 -9.44 0.12
N ARG A 281 10.67 -9.48 1.05
CA ARG A 281 10.88 -9.02 2.42
C ARG A 281 12.01 -9.81 3.07
N VAL A 282 11.89 -11.14 3.08
CA VAL A 282 12.91 -12.05 3.64
C VAL A 282 14.28 -11.77 2.99
N ALA A 283 14.33 -11.68 1.67
CA ALA A 283 15.57 -11.44 0.96
C ALA A 283 16.18 -10.05 1.20
N LEU A 284 15.38 -9.01 1.47
CA LEU A 284 15.90 -7.69 1.85
C LEU A 284 16.41 -7.68 3.29
N GLU A 285 15.70 -8.30 4.23
CA GLU A 285 16.09 -8.38 5.65
C GLU A 285 17.37 -9.19 5.89
N GLU A 286 17.69 -10.10 4.98
CA GLU A 286 18.95 -10.84 4.96
C GLU A 286 20.19 -9.93 4.87
N TRP A 287 20.08 -8.73 4.30
CA TRP A 287 21.27 -7.90 4.02
C TRP A 287 21.10 -6.41 4.35
N LEU A 288 19.89 -5.85 4.21
CA LEU A 288 19.67 -4.42 4.41
C LEU A 288 19.82 -4.07 5.89
N PRO A 289 20.66 -3.09 6.25
CA PRO A 289 20.80 -2.61 7.63
C PRO A 289 19.47 -2.14 8.22
N ARG A 290 19.24 -2.44 9.52
CA ARG A 290 17.94 -2.29 10.18
C ARG A 290 17.48 -0.84 10.27
N GLU A 291 18.42 0.11 10.30
CA GLU A 291 18.15 1.55 10.28
C GLU A 291 17.36 2.00 9.04
N HIS A 292 17.43 1.26 7.93
CA HIS A 292 16.74 1.60 6.70
C HIS A 292 15.32 0.99 6.60
N TRP A 293 14.94 0.08 7.49
CA TRP A 293 13.73 -0.74 7.31
C TRP A 293 12.43 0.08 7.35
N SER A 294 12.32 1.00 8.32
CA SER A 294 11.15 1.86 8.45
C SER A 294 11.04 2.86 7.28
N GLU A 295 12.17 3.44 6.85
CA GLU A 295 12.15 4.44 5.77
C GLU A 295 11.90 3.84 4.37
N LEU A 296 12.22 2.56 4.18
CA LEU A 296 12.27 1.96 2.86
C LEU A 296 10.92 2.01 2.13
N ASN A 297 9.82 1.72 2.83
CA ASN A 297 8.51 1.62 2.18
C ASN A 297 8.06 2.96 1.61
N TRP A 298 7.96 4.00 2.44
CA TRP A 298 7.46 5.30 1.97
C TRP A 298 8.37 5.90 0.90
N LEU A 299 9.69 5.69 1.03
CA LEU A 299 10.67 6.16 0.06
C LEU A 299 10.46 5.52 -1.31
N LEU A 300 10.37 4.19 -1.37
CA LEU A 300 10.20 3.45 -2.62
C LEU A 300 8.79 3.57 -3.20
N VAL A 301 7.76 3.72 -2.36
CA VAL A 301 6.39 4.00 -2.84
C VAL A 301 6.38 5.32 -3.60
N GLY A 302 6.86 6.41 -3.00
CA GLY A 302 6.92 7.71 -3.67
C GLY A 302 7.79 7.70 -4.92
N PHE A 303 8.97 7.06 -4.85
CA PHE A 303 9.82 6.87 -6.02
C PHE A 303 9.13 6.08 -7.15
N GLY A 304 8.36 5.05 -6.80
CA GLY A 304 7.60 4.26 -7.74
C GLY A 304 6.33 4.95 -8.28
N GLN A 305 5.80 5.95 -7.58
CA GLN A 305 4.67 6.78 -8.03
C GLN A 305 5.10 7.85 -9.03
N GLN A 306 6.35 8.33 -8.97
CA GLN A 306 6.81 9.48 -9.77
C GLN A 306 7.83 9.12 -10.86
N THR A 307 8.73 8.17 -10.57
CA THR A 307 9.93 7.89 -11.39
C THR A 307 9.97 6.45 -11.88
N CYS A 308 10.01 5.46 -10.97
CA CYS A 308 10.10 4.04 -11.33
C CYS A 308 8.70 3.41 -11.54
N LEU A 309 7.96 4.00 -12.48
CA LEU A 309 6.58 3.62 -12.80
C LEU A 309 6.45 2.15 -13.23
N PRO A 310 5.31 1.48 -12.97
CA PRO A 310 5.08 0.11 -13.43
C PRO A 310 5.25 -0.02 -14.95
N VAL A 311 4.66 0.90 -15.70
CA VAL A 311 4.75 1.02 -17.17
C VAL A 311 5.43 2.34 -17.52
N GLY A 312 6.33 2.33 -18.50
CA GLY A 312 7.06 3.52 -18.95
C GLY A 312 7.84 4.24 -17.84
N PRO A 313 8.73 3.56 -17.09
CA PRO A 313 9.52 4.21 -16.05
C PRO A 313 10.43 5.29 -16.65
N LYS A 314 10.61 6.39 -15.92
CA LYS A 314 11.36 7.58 -16.37
C LYS A 314 12.88 7.39 -16.20
N CYS A 315 13.42 6.31 -16.78
CA CYS A 315 14.82 5.91 -16.59
C CYS A 315 15.83 6.96 -17.09
N SER A 316 15.50 7.77 -18.11
CA SER A 316 16.39 8.81 -18.64
C SER A 316 16.72 9.90 -17.61
N GLY A 317 15.74 10.30 -16.79
CA GLY A 317 15.90 11.30 -15.73
C GLY A 317 16.22 10.70 -14.35
N CYS A 318 16.38 9.38 -14.25
CA CYS A 318 16.69 8.72 -12.98
C CYS A 318 18.18 8.83 -12.66
N LEU A 319 18.53 9.28 -11.44
CA LEU A 319 19.93 9.34 -10.99
C LEU A 319 20.62 7.96 -10.99
N ASN A 320 19.83 6.88 -10.88
CA ASN A 320 20.35 5.51 -10.93
C ASN A 320 20.52 4.94 -12.33
N LYS A 321 20.32 5.71 -13.41
CA LYS A 321 20.30 5.18 -14.80
C LYS A 321 21.55 4.38 -15.18
N ASP A 322 22.72 4.78 -14.69
CA ASP A 322 24.02 4.17 -15.01
C ASP A 322 24.45 3.08 -14.02
N ILE A 323 23.68 2.89 -12.95
CA ILE A 323 23.97 1.89 -11.91
C ILE A 323 22.83 0.90 -11.67
N CYS A 324 21.64 1.15 -12.22
CA CYS A 324 20.48 0.26 -12.20
C CYS A 324 20.51 -0.70 -13.40
N PRO A 325 20.52 -2.03 -13.18
CA PRO A 325 20.51 -3.01 -14.27
C PRO A 325 19.31 -2.85 -15.20
N PHE A 326 18.11 -2.62 -14.64
CA PHE A 326 16.91 -2.38 -15.43
C PHE A 326 16.96 -1.04 -16.18
N GLY A 327 17.47 0.02 -15.56
CA GLY A 327 17.60 1.35 -16.21
C GLY A 327 18.49 1.29 -17.45
N LYS A 328 19.63 0.60 -17.35
CA LYS A 328 20.54 0.38 -18.49
C LYS A 328 19.86 -0.32 -19.66
N SER A 329 19.10 -1.39 -19.39
CA SER A 329 18.43 -2.15 -20.46
C SER A 329 17.34 -1.32 -21.16
N GLN A 330 16.57 -0.53 -20.41
CA GLN A 330 15.55 0.37 -20.97
C GLN A 330 16.15 1.45 -21.89
N LEU A 331 17.29 2.02 -21.50
CA LEU A 331 17.97 3.05 -22.30
C LEU A 331 18.59 2.48 -23.57
N ARG A 332 19.16 1.26 -23.51
CA ARG A 332 19.65 0.56 -24.71
C ARG A 332 18.51 0.25 -25.69
N TYR A 333 17.40 -0.28 -25.20
CA TYR A 333 16.23 -0.56 -26.03
C TYR A 333 15.69 0.71 -26.73
N SER A 334 15.60 1.81 -25.99
CA SER A 334 15.12 3.10 -26.54
C SER A 334 16.03 3.67 -27.62
N LYS A 335 17.35 3.46 -27.54
CA LYS A 335 18.31 3.87 -28.58
C LYS A 335 18.14 3.04 -29.86
N ASN A 336 17.97 1.72 -29.72
CA ASN A 336 17.81 0.82 -30.86
C ASN A 336 16.52 1.08 -31.65
N LYS A 337 15.42 1.45 -30.96
CA LYS A 337 14.15 1.79 -31.63
C LYS A 337 14.18 3.12 -32.40
N LYS A 338 15.06 4.05 -32.01
CA LYS A 338 15.24 5.36 -32.68
C LYS A 338 16.22 5.30 -33.86
N SER A 339 16.95 4.21 -34.02
CA SER A 339 17.84 4.01 -35.17
C SER A 339 16.98 3.49 -36.33
N PRO A 340 16.87 4.20 -37.48
CA PRO A 340 16.16 3.67 -38.64
C PRO A 340 16.79 2.34 -39.05
N LYS A 341 15.98 1.34 -39.37
CA LYS A 341 16.49 0.19 -40.14
C LYS A 341 16.97 0.77 -41.48
N LYS A 342 18.28 0.74 -41.70
CA LYS A 342 18.89 1.10 -42.99
C LYS A 342 18.36 0.19 -44.09
#